data_AF-A0A5C5TJL0-F1
#
_entry.id   AF-A0A5C5TJL0-F1
#
_cell.length_a   1.000
_cell.length_b   1.000
_cell.length_c   1.000
_cell.angle_alpha   90.00
_cell.angle_beta   90.00
_cell.angle_gamma   90.00
#
_symmetry.space_group_name_H-M   'P 1'
#
loop_
_entity.id
_entity.type
_entity.pdbx_description
1 polymer ?
#
loop_
_entity_poly.entity_id
_entity_poly.type
_entity_poly.pdbx_seq_one_letter_code
_entity_poly.pdbx_strand_id
1 'polypeptide(L)'
;MFSIKELIENLFYMEVYPVFLPIRSADDQYLAISLEAIENKDPNYLYRIDNNEGPPALTLNFHLFLNRYVAAQGATFYEWPIYSAAGRYYLEGDE
;
A
#
# COMPACT_ATOMS: atom_id res chain seq x y z
N MET A 1 -11.01 2.00 -4.65
CA MET A 1 -10.75 2.01 -3.20
C MET A 1 -11.99 1.44 -2.56
N PHE A 2 -11.85 0.62 -1.53
CA PHE A 2 -12.99 -0.03 -0.90
C PHE A 2 -13.85 0.97 -0.10
N SER A 3 -15.16 0.81 -0.20
CA SER A 3 -16.12 1.31 0.77
C SER A 3 -15.98 0.56 2.10
N ILE A 4 -16.61 1.09 3.16
CA ILE A 4 -16.60 0.44 4.48
C ILE A 4 -17.19 -0.98 4.41
N LYS A 5 -18.24 -1.17 3.62
CA LYS A 5 -18.85 -2.49 3.43
C LYS A 5 -17.85 -3.46 2.77
N GLU A 6 -17.22 -3.03 1.69
CA GLU A 6 -16.21 -3.84 0.99
C GLU A 6 -14.99 -4.13 1.88
N LEU A 7 -14.58 -3.19 2.75
CA LEU A 7 -13.53 -3.43 3.75
C LEU A 7 -13.89 -4.60 4.68
N ILE A 8 -15.09 -4.57 5.26
CA ILE A 8 -15.57 -5.62 6.18
C ILE A 8 -15.64 -6.98 5.46
N GLU A 9 -16.16 -7.00 4.23
CA GLU A 9 -16.25 -8.22 3.42
C GLU A 9 -14.85 -8.76 3.07
N ASN A 10 -13.88 -7.88 2.78
CA ASN A 10 -12.53 -8.27 2.37
C ASN A 10 -11.60 -8.60 3.55
N LEU A 11 -11.90 -8.13 4.76
CA LEU A 11 -11.17 -8.52 5.98
C LEU A 11 -11.25 -10.03 6.23
N PHE A 12 -12.39 -10.67 5.91
CA PHE A 12 -12.54 -12.13 6.01
C PHE A 12 -11.55 -12.89 5.12
N TYR A 13 -11.30 -12.41 3.91
CA TYR A 13 -10.33 -13.03 2.99
C TYR A 13 -8.87 -12.78 3.40
N MET A 14 -8.65 -11.85 4.33
CA MET A 14 -7.33 -11.53 4.89
C MET A 14 -7.02 -12.32 6.17
N GLU A 15 -7.82 -13.32 6.55
CA GLU A 15 -7.50 -14.20 7.69
C GLU A 15 -6.13 -14.89 7.58
N VAL A 16 -5.64 -15.12 6.35
CA VAL A 16 -4.29 -15.66 6.07
C VAL A 16 -3.19 -14.61 6.31
N TYR A 17 -3.55 -13.33 6.30
CA TYR A 17 -2.67 -12.17 6.43
C TYR A 17 -3.20 -11.21 7.53
N PRO A 18 -3.29 -11.65 8.80
CA PRO A 18 -4.01 -10.93 9.85
C PRO A 18 -3.39 -9.58 10.25
N VAL A 19 -2.13 -9.35 9.89
CA VAL A 19 -1.42 -8.08 10.13
C VAL A 19 -1.63 -7.06 9.01
N PHE A 20 -2.49 -7.36 8.02
CA PHE A 20 -2.76 -6.50 6.89
C PHE A 20 -4.21 -6.04 6.82
N LEU A 21 -4.40 -4.75 6.60
CA LEU A 21 -5.69 -4.14 6.32
C LEU A 21 -5.84 -3.93 4.80
N PRO A 22 -6.72 -4.66 4.10
CA PRO A 22 -6.93 -4.48 2.67
C PRO A 22 -7.60 -3.12 2.42
N ILE A 23 -7.21 -2.39 1.37
CA ILE A 23 -7.82 -1.08 1.02
C ILE A 23 -8.36 -1.04 -0.41
N ARG A 24 -7.96 -1.98 -1.26
CA ARG A 24 -8.48 -2.19 -2.62
C ARG A 24 -8.10 -3.60 -3.10
N SER A 25 -8.90 -4.18 -3.98
CA SER A 25 -8.51 -5.29 -4.86
C SER A 25 -8.56 -4.87 -6.33
N ALA A 26 -7.68 -5.48 -7.13
CA ALA A 26 -7.69 -5.44 -8.59
C ALA A 26 -6.93 -6.67 -9.11
N ASP A 27 -7.47 -7.36 -10.12
CA ASP A 27 -6.80 -8.47 -10.81
C ASP A 27 -6.18 -9.53 -9.87
N ASP A 28 -6.97 -10.02 -8.91
CA ASP A 28 -6.55 -10.99 -7.88
C ASP A 28 -5.41 -10.54 -6.94
N GLN A 29 -5.09 -9.25 -6.95
CA GLN A 29 -4.13 -8.61 -6.05
C GLN A 29 -4.84 -7.69 -5.08
N TYR A 30 -4.34 -7.63 -3.85
CA TYR A 30 -4.79 -6.66 -2.86
C TYR A 30 -3.74 -5.60 -2.62
N LEU A 31 -4.18 -4.34 -2.58
CA LEU A 31 -3.42 -3.28 -1.95
C LEU A 31 -3.80 -3.26 -0.48
N ALA A 32 -2.82 -3.33 0.41
CA ALA A 32 -3.04 -3.41 1.85
C ALA A 32 -2.06 -2.54 2.66
N ILE A 33 -2.47 -2.22 3.87
CA ILE A 33 -1.66 -1.52 4.89
C ILE A 33 -1.15 -2.57 5.88
N SER A 34 0.16 -2.61 6.12
CA SER A 34 0.72 -3.40 7.22
C SER A 34 0.51 -2.69 8.55
N LEU A 35 -0.23 -3.33 9.46
CA LEU A 35 -0.45 -2.83 10.82
C LEU A 35 0.85 -2.84 11.63
N GLU A 36 1.70 -3.85 11.41
CA GLU A 36 3.02 -3.93 12.04
C GLU A 36 3.94 -2.79 11.59
N ALA A 37 3.93 -2.42 10.31
CA ALA A 37 4.68 -1.26 9.82
C ALA A 37 4.21 0.03 10.49
N ILE A 38 2.89 0.18 10.71
CA ILE A 38 2.32 1.32 11.44
C ILE A 38 2.79 1.34 12.90
N GLU A 39 2.75 0.19 13.60
CA GLU A 39 3.24 0.07 14.97
C GLU A 39 4.73 0.43 15.09
N ASN A 40 5.53 0.01 14.13
CA ASN A 40 6.97 0.31 14.04
C ASN A 40 7.29 1.71 13.51
N LYS A 41 6.27 2.53 13.19
CA LYS A 41 6.41 3.86 12.57
C LYS A 41 7.22 3.83 11.26
N ASP A 42 7.16 2.72 10.52
CA ASP A 42 7.77 2.62 9.20
C ASP A 42 6.95 3.46 8.21
N PRO A 43 7.57 4.45 7.52
CA PRO A 43 6.89 5.24 6.51
C PRO A 43 6.48 4.43 5.27
N ASN A 44 6.92 3.18 5.10
CA ASN A 44 6.67 2.34 3.94
C ASN A 44 5.62 1.25 4.20
N TYR A 45 4.47 1.63 4.76
CA TYR A 45 3.46 0.68 5.24
C TYR A 45 2.54 0.09 4.16
N LEU A 46 2.68 0.45 2.87
CA LEU A 46 1.86 -0.13 1.79
C LEU A 46 2.49 -1.37 1.18
N TYR A 47 1.65 -2.39 1.00
CA TYR A 47 2.01 -3.69 0.46
C TYR A 47 1.04 -4.09 -0.64
N ARG A 48 1.54 -4.86 -1.60
CA ARG A 48 0.70 -5.64 -2.51
C ARG A 48 0.69 -7.08 -2.00
N ILE A 49 -0.49 -7.67 -1.92
CA ILE A 49 -0.66 -9.08 -1.54
C ILE A 49 -1.10 -9.80 -2.81
N ASP A 50 -0.23 -10.68 -3.29
CA ASP A 50 -0.46 -11.54 -4.44
C ASP A 50 -0.81 -12.94 -3.92
N ASN A 51 -1.79 -13.62 -4.52
CA ASN A 51 -2.22 -14.94 -4.05
C ASN A 51 -1.13 -16.04 -4.12
N ASN A 52 -0.01 -15.78 -4.81
CA ASN A 52 1.01 -16.79 -5.12
C ASN A 52 2.41 -16.49 -4.55
N GLU A 53 2.70 -15.27 -4.11
CA GLU A 53 3.99 -14.87 -3.55
C GLU A 53 3.78 -13.95 -2.35
N GLY A 54 4.58 -14.12 -1.29
CA GLY A 54 4.48 -13.31 -0.07
C GLY A 54 4.52 -11.81 -0.40
N PRO A 55 3.82 -10.97 0.37
CA PRO A 55 3.42 -9.65 -0.07
C PRO A 55 4.62 -8.71 -0.29
N PRO A 56 4.94 -8.30 -1.54
CA PRO A 56 6.02 -7.34 -1.75
C PRO A 56 5.65 -5.99 -1.14
N ALA A 57 6.55 -5.46 -0.31
CA ALA A 57 6.50 -4.10 0.17
C ALA A 57 6.60 -3.14 -1.03
N LEU A 58 5.68 -2.19 -1.13
CA LEU A 58 5.69 -1.22 -2.24
C LEU A 58 6.65 -0.06 -2.00
N THR A 59 7.33 -0.01 -0.84
CA THR A 59 8.21 1.11 -0.42
C THR A 59 7.50 2.47 -0.41
N LEU A 60 6.19 2.46 -0.11
CA LEU A 60 5.28 3.59 -0.22
C LEU A 60 4.39 3.73 1.01
N ASN A 61 3.90 4.96 1.23
CA ASN A 61 2.72 5.24 2.06
C ASN A 61 1.54 5.67 1.21
N PHE A 62 0.38 5.84 1.85
CA PHE A 62 -0.84 6.26 1.20
C PHE A 62 -0.73 7.64 0.51
N HIS A 63 -0.03 8.59 1.13
CA HIS A 63 0.14 9.93 0.56
C HIS A 63 0.86 9.86 -0.79
N LEU A 64 1.99 9.16 -0.85
CA LEU A 64 2.80 9.02 -2.06
C LEU A 64 2.10 8.16 -3.10
N PHE A 65 1.41 7.11 -2.68
CA PHE A 65 0.55 6.33 -3.55
C PHE A 65 -0.50 7.22 -4.22
N LEU A 66 -1.21 8.06 -3.46
CA LEU A 66 -2.27 8.91 -3.99
C LEU A 66 -1.70 9.98 -4.92
N ASN A 67 -0.60 10.61 -4.53
CA ASN A 67 0.10 11.60 -5.35
C ASN A 67 0.49 11.00 -6.71
N ARG A 68 1.07 9.79 -6.71
CA ARG A 68 1.43 9.06 -7.93
C ARG A 68 0.21 8.64 -8.73
N TYR A 69 -0.83 8.14 -8.07
CA TYR A 69 -2.06 7.71 -8.74
C TYR A 69 -2.69 8.86 -9.53
N VAL A 70 -2.73 10.06 -8.94
CA VAL A 70 -3.21 11.28 -9.62
C VAL A 70 -2.28 11.68 -10.77
N ALA A 71 -0.97 11.67 -10.55
CA ALA A 71 0.02 12.05 -11.57
C ALA A 71 0.08 11.07 -12.75
N ALA A 72 -0.15 9.78 -12.51
CA ALA A 72 -0.02 8.71 -13.51
C ALA A 72 -1.16 8.70 -14.54
N GLN A 73 -2.27 9.41 -14.33
CA GLN A 73 -3.42 9.50 -15.25
C GLN A 73 -3.87 8.14 -15.85
N GLY A 74 -3.79 7.05 -15.08
CA GLY A 74 -4.19 5.71 -15.53
C GLY A 74 -3.05 4.81 -16.04
N ALA A 75 -1.80 5.27 -16.04
CA ALA A 75 -0.64 4.40 -16.19
C ALA A 75 -0.47 3.48 -14.97
N THR A 76 0.23 2.36 -15.16
CA THR A 76 0.50 1.32 -14.16
C THR A 76 1.34 1.86 -12.98
N PHE A 77 0.67 2.54 -12.05
CA PHE A 77 1.31 3.38 -11.03
C PHE A 77 2.23 2.60 -10.05
N TYR A 78 2.08 1.28 -9.98
CA TYR A 78 2.87 0.38 -9.12
C TYR A 78 4.20 -0.07 -9.75
N GLU A 79 4.43 0.21 -11.04
CA GLU A 79 5.66 -0.16 -11.75
C GLU A 79 6.74 0.93 -11.71
N TRP A 80 6.49 2.08 -11.07
CA TRP A 80 7.35 3.27 -11.20
C TRP A 80 8.28 3.41 -9.98
N PRO A 81 9.59 3.15 -10.10
CA PRO A 81 10.55 3.34 -9.03
C PRO A 81 11.17 4.72 -9.20
N ILE A 82 10.73 5.70 -8.41
CA ILE A 82 11.43 6.99 -8.42
C ILE A 82 11.98 7.33 -7.03
N TYR A 83 11.20 7.25 -5.92
CA TYR A 83 11.73 7.37 -4.54
C TYR A 83 10.88 6.62 -3.50
N SER A 84 11.46 6.09 -2.41
CA SER A 84 10.68 5.48 -1.31
C SER A 84 10.02 6.54 -0.41
N ALA A 85 9.08 6.16 0.46
CA ALA A 85 8.50 7.08 1.42
C ALA A 85 9.50 7.66 2.40
N ALA A 86 10.41 6.81 2.89
CA ALA A 86 11.56 7.25 3.66
C ALA A 86 12.38 8.29 2.89
N GLY A 87 12.76 8.01 1.63
CA GLY A 87 13.55 8.92 0.81
C GLY A 87 12.87 10.27 0.57
N ARG A 88 11.54 10.29 0.35
CA ARG A 88 10.78 11.54 0.18
C ARG A 88 10.81 12.42 1.43
N TYR A 89 10.52 11.86 2.61
CA TYR A 89 10.49 12.66 3.83
C TYR A 89 11.86 13.06 4.33
N TYR A 90 12.91 12.29 4.03
CA TYR A 90 14.29 12.76 4.23
C TYR A 90 14.60 13.98 3.36
N LEU A 91 14.08 14.06 2.13
CA LEU A 91 14.26 15.23 1.26
C LEU A 91 13.40 16.44 1.65
N GLU A 92 12.25 16.22 2.31
CA GLU A 92 11.35 17.28 2.79
C GLU A 92 11.63 17.69 4.25
N GLY A 93 12.55 17.00 4.95
CA GLY A 93 12.86 17.19 6.37
C GLY A 93 14.16 17.94 6.69
N ASP A 94 14.89 18.41 5.66
CA ASP A 94 16.07 19.28 5.78
C ASP A 94 15.73 20.74 5.37
N GLU A 95 14.70 21.34 6.01
CA GLU A 95 14.52 22.80 6.13
C GLU A 95 14.44 23.23 7.60
#